data_AF-A0A923WV78-F1
#
_entry.id   AF-A0A923WV78-F1
#
_cell.length_a   1.000
_cell.length_b   1.000
_cell.length_c   1.000
_cell.angle_alpha   90.00
_cell.angle_beta   90.00
_cell.angle_gamma   90.00
#
_symmetry.space_group_name_H-M   'P 1'
#
loop_
_entity.id
_entity.type
_entity.pdbx_description
1 polymer ?
#
loop_
_entity_poly.entity_id
_entity_poly.type
_entity_poly.pdbx_seq_one_letter_code
_entity_poly.pdbx_strand_id
1 'polypeptide(L)'
;MRAEFLEIHRRIIFTEALIDLFREVDRTLLPTNVSAQLGKWSANNKKRIDEQRSPLRLSEADIKKIKLDLMQIIDVEKNLWASLCENKIGNKLESLWSKTENELGLNFLSTRDEDSSPLFNSSPKWSDAVRLIEKHGLSSSDAMIVNMFFCSSLEAIVSSDQEVAHIIGQSELHEKICFVPDSLRLSLVKQ
;
A
#
# COMPACT_ATOMS: atom_id res chain seq x y z
N MET A 1 4.95 -11.41 -12.75
CA MET A 1 4.25 -10.55 -13.72
C MET A 1 3.19 -9.66 -13.05
N ARG A 2 2.07 -10.17 -12.49
CA ARG A 2 1.04 -9.32 -11.85
C ARG A 2 1.57 -8.42 -10.73
N ALA A 3 2.23 -9.02 -9.74
CA ALA A 3 2.82 -8.28 -8.61
C ALA A 3 3.82 -7.20 -9.06
N GLU A 4 4.70 -7.53 -10.00
CA GLU A 4 5.71 -6.60 -10.52
C GLU A 4 5.09 -5.41 -11.28
N PHE A 5 4.09 -5.68 -12.12
CA PHE A 5 3.34 -4.63 -12.79
C PHE A 5 2.70 -3.68 -11.77
N LEU A 6 2.04 -4.23 -10.74
CA LEU A 6 1.42 -3.45 -9.68
C LEU A 6 2.45 -2.66 -8.88
N GLU A 7 3.62 -3.23 -8.58
CA GLU A 7 4.68 -2.51 -7.86
C GLU A 7 5.19 -1.29 -8.61
N ILE A 8 5.41 -1.44 -9.92
CA ILE A 8 5.92 -0.34 -10.75
C ILE A 8 4.90 0.80 -10.75
N HIS A 9 3.63 0.50 -11.00
CA HIS A 9 2.59 1.52 -11.12
C HIS A 9 2.20 2.11 -9.77
N ARG A 10 2.18 1.30 -8.70
CA ARG A 10 2.01 1.80 -7.33
C ARG A 10 3.07 2.85 -7.03
N ARG A 11 4.35 2.55 -7.27
CA ARG A 11 5.43 3.52 -7.01
C ARG A 11 5.30 4.80 -7.81
N ILE A 12 4.83 4.74 -9.05
CA ILE A 12 4.57 5.92 -9.88
C ILE A 12 3.43 6.75 -9.27
N ILE A 13 2.26 6.14 -9.06
CA ILE A 13 1.06 6.82 -8.56
C ILE A 13 1.30 7.43 -7.18
N PHE A 14 1.97 6.71 -6.27
CA PHE A 14 2.32 7.24 -4.96
C PHE A 14 3.32 8.39 -5.05
N THR A 15 4.30 8.34 -5.96
CA THR A 15 5.24 9.44 -6.16
C THR A 15 4.51 10.71 -6.61
N GLU A 16 3.61 10.59 -7.59
CA GLU A 16 2.80 11.71 -8.08
C GLU A 16 1.91 12.27 -6.97
N ALA A 17 1.19 11.40 -6.25
CA ALA A 17 0.32 11.80 -5.15
C ALA A 17 1.08 12.56 -4.06
N LEU A 18 2.28 12.11 -3.69
CA LEU A 18 3.12 12.80 -2.68
C LEU A 18 3.62 14.17 -3.15
N ILE A 19 3.94 14.29 -4.44
CA ILE A 19 4.35 15.58 -5.04
C ILE A 19 3.17 16.55 -5.06
N ASP A 20 1.98 16.07 -5.41
CA ASP A 20 0.77 16.89 -5.44
C ASP A 20 0.30 17.27 -4.03
N LEU A 21 0.39 16.35 -3.07
CA LEU A 21 0.15 16.64 -1.65
C LEU A 21 0.97 17.85 -1.20
N PHE A 22 2.25 17.91 -1.53
CA PHE A 22 3.12 19.03 -1.13
C PHE A 22 2.72 20.38 -1.74
N ARG A 23 2.02 20.37 -2.87
CA ARG A 23 1.52 21.59 -3.53
C ARG A 23 0.25 22.12 -2.88
N GLU A 24 -0.56 21.21 -2.32
CA GLU A 24 -1.91 21.50 -1.85
C GLU A 24 -2.02 21.62 -0.34
N VAL A 25 -1.18 20.89 0.41
CA VAL A 25 -1.25 20.84 1.88
C VAL A 25 -0.75 22.16 2.48
N ASP A 26 -1.41 22.59 3.57
CA ASP A 26 -0.89 23.67 4.40
C ASP A 26 0.45 23.23 5.01
N ARG A 27 1.52 23.95 4.64
CA ARG A 27 2.88 23.63 5.07
C ARG A 27 3.08 23.82 6.58
N THR A 28 2.20 24.56 7.26
CA THR A 28 2.25 24.70 8.72
C THR A 28 1.88 23.41 9.44
N LEU A 29 1.14 22.50 8.78
CA LEU A 29 0.78 21.18 9.31
C LEU A 29 1.92 20.15 9.16
N LEU A 30 2.92 20.44 8.35
CA LEU A 30 3.99 19.50 8.06
C LEU A 30 5.19 19.71 9.00
N PRO A 31 5.67 18.63 9.67
CA PRO A 31 6.98 18.65 10.33
C PRO A 31 8.09 19.07 9.36
N THR A 32 9.11 19.76 9.88
CA THR A 32 10.20 20.32 9.04
C THR A 32 10.90 19.26 8.19
N ASN A 33 11.12 18.06 8.74
CA ASN A 33 11.72 16.94 8.00
C ASN A 33 10.83 16.47 6.84
N VAL A 34 9.52 16.34 7.07
CA VAL A 34 8.54 15.91 6.06
C VAL A 34 8.43 16.96 4.96
N SER A 35 8.26 18.23 5.34
CA SER A 35 8.18 19.36 4.41
C SER A 35 9.44 19.48 3.53
N ALA A 36 10.63 19.36 4.13
CA ALA A 36 11.89 19.38 3.39
C ALA A 36 12.03 18.20 2.42
N GLN A 37 11.63 17.00 2.85
CA GLN A 37 11.70 15.79 2.02
C GLN A 37 10.75 15.87 0.81
N LEU A 38 9.49 16.24 1.05
CA LEU A 38 8.50 16.46 -0.02
C LEU A 38 8.94 17.58 -0.98
N GLY A 39 9.47 18.68 -0.45
CA GLY A 39 10.03 19.77 -1.25
C GLY A 39 11.19 19.34 -2.14
N LYS A 40 12.11 18.51 -1.61
CA LYS A 40 13.21 17.93 -2.38
C LYS A 40 12.70 17.06 -3.53
N TRP A 41 11.69 16.22 -3.28
CA TRP A 41 11.10 15.37 -4.32
C TRP A 41 10.38 16.18 -5.39
N SER A 42 9.60 17.18 -4.99
CA SER A 42 8.91 18.09 -5.91
C SER A 42 9.90 18.84 -6.82
N ALA A 43 10.97 19.40 -6.25
CA ALA A 43 12.02 20.09 -7.00
C ALA A 43 12.79 19.15 -7.95
N ASN A 44 13.14 17.94 -7.49
CA ASN A 44 13.81 16.94 -8.32
C ASN A 44 12.93 16.49 -9.49
N ASN A 45 11.63 16.26 -9.24
CA ASN A 45 10.69 15.90 -10.31
C ASN A 45 10.56 17.01 -11.35
N LYS A 46 10.43 18.27 -10.92
CA LYS A 46 10.41 19.42 -11.82
C LYS A 46 11.68 19.47 -12.69
N LYS A 47 12.86 19.37 -12.06
CA LYS A 47 14.14 19.37 -12.77
C LYS A 47 14.23 18.25 -13.81
N ARG A 48 13.77 17.04 -13.49
CA ARG A 48 13.75 15.90 -14.44
C ARG A 48 12.86 16.18 -15.64
N ILE A 49 11.69 16.76 -15.43
CA ILE A 49 10.76 17.15 -16.51
C ILE A 49 11.42 18.22 -17.40
N ASP A 50 12.02 19.25 -16.80
CA ASP A 50 12.72 20.31 -17.54
C ASP A 50 13.90 19.76 -18.36
N GLU A 51 14.60 18.74 -17.85
CA GLU A 51 15.70 18.03 -18.52
C GLU A 51 15.23 16.94 -19.51
N GLN A 52 13.91 16.78 -19.75
CA GLN A 52 13.33 15.71 -20.59
C GLN A 52 13.73 14.28 -20.15
N ARG A 53 13.93 14.08 -18.84
CA ARG A 53 14.23 12.78 -18.23
C ARG A 53 12.96 12.13 -17.72
N SER A 54 13.00 10.82 -17.49
CA SER A 54 11.90 10.10 -16.86
C SER A 54 11.52 10.74 -15.51
N PRO A 55 10.21 10.92 -15.23
CA PRO A 55 9.73 11.46 -13.97
C PRO A 55 10.32 10.75 -12.76
N LEU A 56 10.28 11.42 -11.61
CA LEU A 56 10.74 10.82 -10.37
C LEU A 56 9.87 9.58 -10.06
N ARG A 57 10.53 8.50 -9.64
CA ARG A 57 9.89 7.30 -9.10
C ARG A 57 10.58 6.93 -7.81
N LEU A 58 9.91 7.14 -6.68
CA LEU A 58 10.43 6.86 -5.35
C LEU A 58 10.69 5.37 -5.15
N SER A 59 11.66 5.03 -4.29
CA SER A 59 11.89 3.64 -3.88
C SER A 59 10.83 3.17 -2.90
N GLU A 60 10.72 1.85 -2.70
CA GLU A 60 9.79 1.34 -1.69
C GLU A 60 10.17 1.78 -0.28
N ALA A 61 11.47 1.86 0.02
CA ALA A 61 11.95 2.37 1.30
C ALA A 61 11.55 3.84 1.51
N ASP A 62 11.61 4.66 0.46
CA ASP A 62 11.17 6.07 0.53
C ASP A 62 9.67 6.18 0.81
N ILE A 63 8.85 5.35 0.14
CA ILE A 63 7.39 5.33 0.31
C ILE A 63 7.02 4.85 1.71
N LYS A 64 7.61 3.74 2.19
CA LYS A 64 7.39 3.23 3.55
C LYS A 64 7.79 4.27 4.61
N LYS A 65 8.93 4.92 4.44
CA LYS A 65 9.39 5.94 5.38
C LYS A 65 8.42 7.12 5.47
N ILE A 66 8.05 7.72 4.33
CA ILE A 66 7.17 8.88 4.34
C ILE A 66 5.74 8.52 4.77
N LYS A 67 5.27 7.30 4.46
CA LYS A 67 4.00 6.77 4.97
C LYS A 67 3.95 6.83 6.48
N LEU A 68 4.97 6.30 7.16
CA LEU A 68 5.04 6.33 8.63
C LEU A 68 5.00 7.76 9.17
N ASP A 69 5.75 8.68 8.57
CA ASP A 69 5.76 10.08 8.97
C ASP A 69 4.38 10.74 8.78
N LEU A 70 3.71 10.48 7.66
CA LEU A 70 2.38 11.04 7.34
C LEU A 70 1.26 10.42 8.19
N MET A 71 1.41 9.16 8.63
CA MET A 71 0.46 8.52 9.53
C MET A 71 0.44 9.16 10.94
N GLN A 72 1.51 9.84 11.34
CA GLN A 72 1.58 10.56 12.62
C GLN A 72 0.93 11.94 12.57
N ILE A 73 0.60 12.45 11.38
CA ILE A 73 0.01 13.77 11.18
C ILE A 73 -1.50 13.57 11.05
N ILE A 74 -2.26 14.06 12.03
CA ILE A 74 -3.73 14.01 11.99
C ILE A 74 -4.26 15.29 11.36
N ASP A 75 -5.11 15.13 10.34
CA ASP A 75 -5.84 16.22 9.70
C ASP A 75 -7.34 15.95 9.82
N VAL A 76 -8.01 16.78 10.60
CA VAL A 76 -9.43 16.64 10.97
C VAL A 76 -9.73 15.28 11.65
N GLU A 77 -10.21 14.28 10.91
CA GLU A 77 -10.71 12.99 11.43
C GLU A 77 -9.79 11.80 11.12
N LYS A 78 -8.80 11.96 10.23
CA LYS A 78 -7.92 10.87 9.80
C LYS A 78 -6.50 11.35 9.61
N ASN A 79 -5.56 10.41 9.60
CA ASN A 79 -4.16 10.77 9.33
C ASN A 79 -3.95 11.16 7.87
N LEU A 80 -2.91 11.96 7.61
CA LEU A 80 -2.64 12.55 6.32
C LEU A 80 -2.35 11.50 5.23
N TRP A 81 -1.79 10.33 5.62
CA TRP A 81 -1.62 9.21 4.70
C TRP A 81 -2.95 8.61 4.24
N ALA A 82 -3.89 8.39 5.18
CA ALA A 82 -5.22 7.90 4.85
C ALA A 82 -5.96 8.89 3.93
N SER A 83 -5.89 10.20 4.23
CA SER A 83 -6.42 11.25 3.36
C SER A 83 -5.78 11.24 1.97
N LEU A 84 -4.46 11.03 1.88
CA LEU A 84 -3.75 10.91 0.60
C LEU A 84 -4.26 9.73 -0.22
N CYS A 85 -4.34 8.55 0.41
CA CYS A 85 -4.82 7.33 -0.23
C CYS A 85 -6.23 7.52 -0.79
N GLU A 86 -7.15 8.03 0.02
CA GLU A 86 -8.54 8.22 -0.38
C GLU A 86 -8.70 9.27 -1.50
N ASN A 87 -8.04 10.43 -1.36
CA ASN A 87 -8.30 11.57 -2.25
C ASN A 87 -7.45 11.57 -3.52
N LYS A 88 -6.27 10.92 -3.51
CA LYS A 88 -5.30 11.01 -4.60
C LYS A 88 -4.93 9.67 -5.23
N ILE A 89 -5.22 8.55 -4.58
CA ILE A 89 -4.79 7.22 -5.03
C ILE A 89 -5.98 6.32 -5.34
N GLY A 90 -7.08 6.44 -4.57
CA GLY A 90 -8.29 5.66 -4.73
C GLY A 90 -8.73 5.53 -6.19
N ASN A 91 -9.02 4.30 -6.60
CA ASN A 91 -9.47 3.90 -7.93
C ASN A 91 -8.46 4.10 -9.08
N LYS A 92 -7.25 4.65 -8.87
CA LYS A 92 -6.27 4.85 -9.95
C LYS A 92 -5.63 3.55 -10.43
N LEU A 93 -5.16 2.70 -9.50
CA LEU A 93 -4.61 1.38 -9.80
C LEU A 93 -5.71 0.43 -10.29
N GLU A 94 -6.92 0.47 -9.71
CA GLU A 94 -8.04 -0.36 -10.16
C GLU A 94 -8.48 0.01 -11.58
N SER A 95 -8.55 1.30 -11.89
CA SER A 95 -8.82 1.78 -13.25
C SER A 95 -7.73 1.34 -14.22
N LEU A 96 -6.45 1.52 -13.86
CA LEU A 96 -5.32 1.09 -14.68
C LEU A 96 -5.33 -0.43 -14.91
N TRP A 97 -5.57 -1.19 -13.84
CA TRP A 97 -5.66 -2.65 -13.87
C TRP A 97 -6.76 -3.11 -14.82
N SER A 98 -7.97 -2.58 -14.66
CA SER A 98 -9.12 -2.92 -15.47
C SER A 98 -8.90 -2.58 -16.95
N LYS A 99 -8.29 -1.43 -17.25
CA LYS A 99 -7.91 -1.08 -18.63
C LYS A 99 -6.88 -2.05 -19.19
N THR A 100 -5.89 -2.43 -18.39
CA THR A 100 -4.81 -3.32 -18.82
C THR A 100 -5.32 -4.74 -19.13
N GLU A 101 -6.20 -5.29 -18.29
CA GLU A 101 -6.79 -6.62 -18.53
C GLU A 101 -7.81 -6.58 -19.68
N ASN A 102 -8.70 -5.58 -19.71
CA ASN A 102 -9.82 -5.57 -20.65
C ASN A 102 -9.48 -4.98 -22.03
N GLU A 103 -8.65 -3.94 -22.10
CA GLU A 103 -8.39 -3.21 -23.35
C GLU A 103 -7.16 -3.75 -24.09
N LEU A 104 -6.14 -4.20 -23.35
CA LEU A 104 -4.89 -4.71 -23.94
C LEU A 104 -4.86 -6.24 -24.05
N GLY A 105 -5.86 -6.94 -23.49
CA GLY A 105 -5.94 -8.40 -23.52
C GLY A 105 -4.74 -9.09 -22.87
N LEU A 106 -4.06 -8.41 -21.92
CA LEU A 106 -2.88 -8.96 -21.28
C LEU A 106 -3.28 -10.07 -20.31
N ASN A 107 -3.00 -11.30 -20.73
CA ASN A 107 -3.09 -12.46 -19.86
C ASN A 107 -1.81 -12.53 -19.00
N PHE A 108 -1.94 -12.47 -17.69
CA PHE A 108 -0.80 -12.75 -16.83
C PHE A 108 -0.75 -14.24 -16.51
N LEU A 109 0.43 -14.83 -16.70
CA LEU A 109 0.72 -16.21 -16.34
C LEU A 109 0.54 -16.43 -14.83
N SER A 110 -0.29 -17.41 -14.47
CA SER A 110 -0.42 -17.97 -13.13
C SER A 110 0.11 -19.41 -13.17
N THR A 111 0.85 -19.82 -12.15
CA THR A 111 1.36 -21.20 -12.03
C THR A 111 0.44 -22.11 -11.23
N ARG A 112 -0.71 -21.60 -10.78
CA ARG A 112 -1.71 -22.37 -10.05
C ARG A 112 -2.96 -22.50 -10.91
N ASP A 113 -3.19 -23.72 -11.37
CA ASP A 113 -4.53 -24.21 -11.70
C ASP A 113 -5.38 -24.24 -10.42
N GLU A 114 -6.70 -24.32 -10.59
CA GLU A 114 -7.75 -24.20 -9.57
C GLU A 114 -7.68 -25.28 -8.46
N ASP A 115 -6.62 -25.27 -7.65
CA ASP A 115 -6.62 -26.01 -6.39
C ASP A 115 -7.40 -25.20 -5.37
N SER A 116 -8.71 -25.43 -5.32
CA SER A 116 -9.58 -25.00 -4.22
C SER A 116 -9.15 -25.75 -2.95
N SER A 117 -8.07 -25.28 -2.32
CA SER A 117 -7.63 -25.78 -1.03
C SER A 117 -8.76 -25.57 -0.01
N PRO A 118 -9.04 -26.54 0.89
CA PRO A 118 -10.04 -26.39 1.95
C PRO A 118 -9.72 -25.25 2.94
N LEU A 119 -8.54 -24.65 2.82
CA LEU A 119 -8.12 -23.48 3.58
C LEU A 119 -8.73 -22.17 3.07
N PHE A 120 -9.44 -22.17 1.92
CA PHE A 120 -10.07 -20.97 1.37
C PHE A 120 -11.59 -21.07 1.35
N ASN A 121 -12.25 -20.08 1.93
CA ASN A 121 -13.70 -19.88 1.84
C ASN A 121 -14.09 -19.24 0.50
N SER A 122 -13.16 -18.50 -0.12
CA SER A 122 -13.33 -17.88 -1.43
C SER A 122 -11.99 -17.77 -2.16
N SER A 123 -12.03 -17.60 -3.49
CA SER A 123 -10.81 -17.45 -4.29
C SER A 123 -10.21 -16.04 -4.12
N PRO A 124 -8.94 -15.89 -3.70
CA PRO A 124 -8.28 -14.59 -3.60
C PRO A 124 -8.15 -13.93 -4.97
N LYS A 125 -8.73 -12.74 -5.14
CA LYS A 125 -8.69 -12.01 -6.42
C LYS A 125 -7.67 -10.87 -6.39
N TRP A 126 -7.00 -10.64 -7.51
CA TRP A 126 -6.09 -9.50 -7.66
C TRP A 126 -6.80 -8.15 -7.53
N SER A 127 -8.08 -8.05 -7.94
CA SER A 127 -8.88 -6.84 -7.74
C SER A 127 -8.98 -6.43 -6.26
N ASP A 128 -9.12 -7.41 -5.36
CA ASP A 128 -9.23 -7.15 -3.93
C ASP A 128 -7.88 -6.76 -3.33
N ALA A 129 -6.79 -7.37 -3.80
CA ALA A 129 -5.43 -6.93 -3.46
C ALA A 129 -5.17 -5.49 -3.96
N VAL A 130 -5.60 -5.12 -5.17
CA VAL A 130 -5.46 -3.76 -5.69
C VAL A 130 -6.20 -2.75 -4.81
N ARG A 131 -7.43 -3.07 -4.37
CA ARG A 131 -8.17 -2.22 -3.42
C ARG A 131 -7.40 -2.03 -2.10
N LEU A 132 -6.76 -3.07 -1.58
CA LEU A 132 -5.91 -2.95 -0.37
C LEU A 132 -4.68 -2.07 -0.60
N ILE A 133 -4.06 -2.16 -1.79
CA ILE A 133 -2.94 -1.27 -2.17
C ILE A 133 -3.40 0.19 -2.19
N GLU A 134 -4.54 0.48 -2.84
CA GLU A 134 -5.02 1.87 -2.95
C GLU A 134 -5.45 2.45 -1.61
N LYS A 135 -6.18 1.66 -0.82
CA LYS A 135 -6.76 2.12 0.45
C LYS A 135 -5.70 2.34 1.52
N HIS A 136 -4.68 1.48 1.59
CA HIS A 136 -3.71 1.48 2.69
C HIS A 136 -2.26 1.74 2.26
N GLY A 137 -1.98 1.75 0.95
CA GLY A 137 -0.64 1.89 0.41
C GLY A 137 0.27 0.71 0.71
N LEU A 138 -0.29 -0.51 0.78
CA LEU A 138 0.48 -1.74 0.88
C LEU A 138 1.30 -2.00 -0.38
N SER A 139 2.41 -2.74 -0.23
CA SER A 139 3.01 -3.42 -1.37
C SER A 139 2.04 -4.47 -1.93
N SER A 140 2.18 -4.81 -3.20
CA SER A 140 1.41 -5.84 -3.89
C SER A 140 1.55 -7.21 -3.25
N SER A 141 2.72 -7.55 -2.71
CA SER A 141 2.92 -8.79 -1.95
C SER A 141 2.15 -8.77 -0.65
N ASP A 142 2.26 -7.69 0.14
CA ASP A 142 1.58 -7.58 1.44
C ASP A 142 0.07 -7.53 1.25
N ALA A 143 -0.40 -6.81 0.23
CA ALA A 143 -1.81 -6.76 -0.15
C ALA A 143 -2.35 -8.14 -0.55
N MET A 144 -1.59 -8.93 -1.32
CA MET A 144 -2.01 -10.29 -1.67
C MET A 144 -2.01 -11.22 -0.45
N ILE A 145 -1.03 -11.09 0.46
CA ILE A 145 -1.00 -11.88 1.71
C ILE A 145 -2.25 -11.58 2.55
N VAL A 146 -2.57 -10.30 2.76
CA VAL A 146 -3.76 -9.87 3.50
C VAL A 146 -5.03 -10.36 2.80
N ASN A 147 -5.12 -10.23 1.48
CA ASN A 147 -6.26 -10.72 0.69
C ASN A 147 -6.45 -12.24 0.83
N MET A 148 -5.37 -13.01 0.69
CA MET A 148 -5.40 -14.46 0.89
C MET A 148 -5.86 -14.81 2.30
N PHE A 149 -5.40 -14.09 3.32
CA PHE A 149 -5.81 -14.31 4.70
C PHE A 149 -7.31 -14.03 4.90
N PHE A 150 -7.84 -12.94 4.35
CA PHE A 150 -9.27 -12.61 4.38
C PHE A 150 -10.13 -13.64 3.64
N CYS A 151 -9.65 -14.18 2.53
CA CYS A 151 -10.32 -15.26 1.80
C CYS A 151 -10.19 -16.65 2.46
N SER A 152 -9.30 -16.81 3.44
CA SER A 152 -9.03 -18.10 4.07
C SER A 152 -10.04 -18.45 5.17
N SER A 153 -10.09 -19.72 5.56
CA SER A 153 -10.74 -20.19 6.79
C SER A 153 -9.88 -20.00 8.04
N LEU A 154 -8.64 -19.49 7.89
CA LEU A 154 -7.73 -19.26 9.01
C LEU A 154 -8.19 -18.09 9.87
N GLU A 155 -8.24 -18.26 11.18
CA GLU A 155 -8.60 -17.21 12.13
C GLU A 155 -7.41 -16.33 12.51
N ALA A 156 -6.18 -16.83 12.34
CA ALA A 156 -4.97 -16.16 12.76
C ALA A 156 -3.86 -16.18 11.72
N ILE A 157 -3.10 -15.08 11.66
CA ILE A 157 -1.83 -14.98 10.94
C ILE A 157 -0.74 -14.46 11.88
N VAL A 158 0.50 -14.86 11.64
CA VAL A 158 1.67 -14.34 12.35
C VAL A 158 2.49 -13.51 11.36
N SER A 159 2.75 -12.25 11.67
CA SER A 159 3.56 -11.37 10.82
C SER A 159 4.43 -10.45 11.67
N SER A 160 5.70 -10.30 11.31
CA SER A 160 6.55 -9.23 11.87
C SER A 160 6.31 -7.87 11.19
N ASP A 161 5.55 -7.83 10.10
CA ASP A 161 5.22 -6.59 9.41
C ASP A 161 4.05 -5.90 10.13
N GLN A 162 4.36 -4.73 10.73
CA GLN A 162 3.39 -3.93 11.47
C GLN A 162 2.28 -3.36 10.57
N GLU A 163 2.53 -3.15 9.27
CA GLU A 163 1.51 -2.67 8.34
C GLU A 163 0.44 -3.74 8.11
N VAL A 164 0.85 -5.00 7.95
CA VAL A 164 -0.07 -6.14 7.84
C VAL A 164 -0.91 -6.26 9.11
N ALA A 165 -0.28 -6.17 10.28
CA ALA A 165 -0.98 -6.24 11.56
C ALA A 165 -1.98 -5.09 11.76
N HIS A 166 -1.59 -3.87 11.39
CA HIS A 166 -2.44 -2.69 11.47
C HIS A 166 -3.70 -2.84 10.62
N ILE A 167 -3.56 -3.31 9.37
CA ILE A 167 -4.70 -3.44 8.44
C ILE A 167 -5.64 -4.54 8.88
N ILE A 168 -5.12 -5.67 9.36
CA ILE A 168 -5.97 -6.75 9.91
C ILE A 168 -6.72 -6.23 11.14
N GLY A 169 -6.05 -5.51 12.05
CA GLY A 169 -6.68 -4.93 13.23
C GLY A 169 -7.72 -3.84 12.94
N GLN A 170 -7.66 -3.20 11.77
CA GLN A 170 -8.65 -2.24 11.28
C GLN A 170 -9.77 -2.88 10.46
N SER A 171 -9.67 -4.17 10.14
CA SER A 171 -10.67 -4.84 9.32
C SER A 171 -11.98 -5.05 10.10
N GLU A 172 -13.10 -5.05 9.39
CA GLU A 172 -14.41 -5.36 9.95
C GLU A 172 -14.60 -6.88 10.19
N LEU A 173 -13.61 -7.69 9.81
CA LEU A 173 -13.60 -9.14 10.00
C LEU A 173 -13.09 -9.47 11.40
N HIS A 174 -13.98 -9.33 12.38
CA HIS A 174 -13.67 -9.49 13.81
C HIS A 174 -13.12 -10.88 14.20
N GLU A 175 -13.34 -11.90 13.36
CA GLU A 175 -12.80 -13.26 13.52
C GLU A 175 -11.34 -13.41 13.09
N LYS A 176 -10.75 -12.40 12.45
CA LYS A 176 -9.37 -12.43 11.93
C LYS A 176 -8.41 -11.71 12.87
N ILE A 177 -7.36 -12.42 13.31
CA ILE A 177 -6.38 -11.93 14.27
C ILE A 177 -4.97 -11.95 13.66
N CYS A 178 -4.16 -10.92 13.93
CA CYS A 178 -2.74 -10.90 13.57
C CYS A 178 -1.87 -10.88 14.82
N PHE A 179 -0.93 -11.81 14.94
CA PHE A 179 0.09 -11.85 15.98
C PHE A 179 1.41 -11.28 15.46
N VAL A 180 1.99 -10.33 16.20
CA VAL A 180 3.29 -9.74 15.88
C VAL A 180 4.36 -10.28 16.83
N PRO A 181 5.31 -11.11 16.38
CA PRO A 181 6.21 -11.83 17.29
C PRO A 181 7.07 -10.98 18.24
N ASP A 182 7.29 -9.70 17.96
CA ASP A 182 7.97 -8.81 18.90
C ASP A 182 7.16 -8.61 20.21
N SER A 183 5.83 -8.82 20.17
CA SER A 183 4.97 -8.93 21.36
C SER A 183 4.90 -10.35 21.94
N LEU A 184 5.29 -11.40 21.19
CA LEU A 184 5.43 -12.79 21.67
C LEU A 184 6.77 -13.07 22.38
N ARG A 185 7.83 -12.30 22.08
CA ARG A 185 9.12 -12.44 22.78
C ARG A 185 9.03 -12.07 24.27
N LEU A 186 8.14 -11.16 24.65
CA LEU A 186 7.98 -10.73 26.05
C LEU A 186 7.20 -11.75 26.91
N SER A 187 6.37 -12.59 26.31
CA SER A 187 5.61 -13.63 27.03
C SER A 187 6.39 -14.94 27.22
N LEU A 188 7.37 -15.23 26.36
CA LEU A 188 8.21 -16.43 26.48
C LEU A 188 9.46 -16.25 27.36
N VAL A 189 9.81 -15.02 27.75
CA VAL A 189 10.93 -14.73 28.68
C VAL A 189 10.44 -14.67 30.14
N LYS A 190 9.15 -14.90 30.39
CA LYS A 190 8.54 -14.99 31.74
C LYS A 190 8.02 -16.40 32.08
N GLN A 191 8.77 -17.44 31.73
CA GLN A 191 8.60 -18.78 32.31
C GLN A 191 9.91 -19.26 32.90
#